data_AF-A0A0F0E086-F1
#
_entry.id   AF-A0A0F0E086-F1
#
_cell.length_a   1.000
_cell.length_b   1.000
_cell.length_c   1.000
_cell.angle_alpha   90.00
_cell.angle_beta   90.00
_cell.angle_gamma   90.00
#
_symmetry.space_group_name_H-M   'P 1'
#
loop_
_entity.id
_entity.type
_entity.pdbx_description
1 polymer ?
#
loop_
_entity_poly.entity_id
_entity_poly.type
_entity_poly.pdbx_seq_one_letter_code
_entity_poly.pdbx_strand_id
1 'polypeptide(L)'
;MVNALTEGILVCGTDRRITYANPSAARLLGLPVEALVGRLLPTVVNAAVDEFDASIHEADWPDQDVIAEGQPQLNQIFGMHCVDGRTVWVSSNWTPLYADGGHSMTASPRASEAGATPYSVLVSLVDITQIREAQQRIRHLATHDTLTGLLNRSALEDRLEHALAIARRNRSRVSVMFLDLDRFKNVNDTLGHQFGDMLLREVAARLQACAREADTVARLGGDEFVVMLEALDGLGTRRVAERILSAISAPFYIEGQELYLGVSIGIAVAPHDGDDPNTLLRKADAAMYLAKERGRNNFQTFTSDLDDRVSRRFRIESGLRRASDRNEFYADYQPRVDVKSGRIVGVEALIRWNSADFGRMMPGQFIQDAEETGLIVEIDRWILRAACDQLARWRRIGLPDLRMSINLSGQAFSSGQLSAMVRGALSTSGLPGNAVELEMTEGILIRDDPSLHALLTELRAMGVSLALDDFGTGYSSLSYLHRFPIDTLKIDRSFVQDLPHVAERAAITRAIIMMAQAMGMKTVAEGVETTGQLEFLREVGCDEFQGYLLTRPLEPAAVQDLVRENARRYGERVPRFL
;
A
#
# COMPACT_ATOMS: atom_id res chain seq x y z
N MET A 1 -58.98 28.80 5.45
CA MET A 1 -57.51 29.06 5.49
C MET A 1 -56.72 27.83 5.98
N VAL A 2 -57.19 27.07 6.97
CA VAL A 2 -56.46 25.93 7.59
C VAL A 2 -56.25 24.71 6.67
N ASN A 3 -57.14 24.47 5.69
CA ASN A 3 -57.02 23.32 4.76
C ASN A 3 -55.86 23.43 3.75
N ALA A 4 -55.15 24.57 3.69
CA ALA A 4 -54.02 24.79 2.78
C ALA A 4 -52.65 24.71 3.48
N LEU A 5 -52.62 24.43 4.78
CA LEU A 5 -51.38 24.28 5.54
C LEU A 5 -50.72 22.93 5.26
N THR A 6 -49.40 22.93 5.12
CA THR A 6 -48.58 21.71 5.06
C THR A 6 -48.52 20.99 6.41
N GLU A 7 -48.75 21.72 7.50
CA GLU A 7 -48.82 21.18 8.87
C GLU A 7 -50.13 20.42 9.09
N GLY A 8 -50.04 19.27 9.77
CA GLY A 8 -51.20 18.55 10.25
C GLY A 8 -51.81 19.26 11.44
N ILE A 9 -53.08 19.62 11.36
CA ILE A 9 -53.81 20.29 12.44
C ILE A 9 -54.89 19.36 12.97
N LEU A 10 -54.89 19.13 14.28
CA LEU A 10 -55.94 18.45 15.03
C LEU A 10 -56.47 19.40 16.11
N VAL A 11 -57.76 19.32 16.40
CA VAL A 11 -58.36 19.92 17.61
C VAL A 11 -58.96 18.78 18.43
N CYS A 12 -58.61 18.73 19.69
CA CYS A 12 -59.03 17.69 20.62
C CYS A 12 -59.85 18.30 21.76
N GLY A 13 -61.05 17.78 22.01
CA GLY A 13 -61.88 18.20 23.14
C GLY A 13 -61.29 17.77 24.49
N THR A 14 -61.88 18.25 25.59
CA THR A 14 -61.52 17.84 26.96
C THR A 14 -61.77 16.36 27.24
N ASP A 15 -62.61 15.71 26.44
CA ASP A 15 -62.85 14.25 26.46
C ASP A 15 -61.82 13.45 25.64
N ARG A 16 -60.75 14.12 25.21
CA ARG A 16 -59.65 13.58 24.39
C ARG A 16 -60.09 13.11 22.99
N ARG A 17 -61.29 13.49 22.54
CA ARG A 17 -61.77 13.17 21.19
C ARG A 17 -61.41 14.26 20.20
N ILE A 18 -60.96 13.84 19.02
CA ILE A 18 -60.66 14.76 17.92
C ILE A 18 -61.97 15.36 17.40
N THR A 19 -62.14 16.68 17.50
CA THR A 19 -63.30 17.41 16.99
C THR A 19 -63.07 17.98 15.60
N TYR A 20 -61.80 18.19 15.23
CA TYR A 20 -61.41 18.66 13.89
C TYR A 20 -60.06 18.06 13.49
N ALA A 21 -59.94 17.72 12.21
CA ALA A 21 -58.68 17.33 11.59
C ALA A 21 -58.62 17.92 10.18
N ASN A 22 -57.46 18.45 9.77
CA ASN A 22 -57.25 18.90 8.40
C ASN A 22 -56.74 17.76 7.50
N PRO A 23 -56.76 17.91 6.16
CA PRO A 23 -56.26 16.89 5.23
C PRO A 23 -54.78 16.52 5.41
N SER A 24 -53.95 17.44 5.93
CA SER A 24 -52.53 17.19 6.20
C SER A 24 -52.34 16.24 7.38
N ALA A 25 -53.12 16.39 8.46
CA ALA A 25 -53.12 15.46 9.59
C ALA A 25 -53.56 14.05 9.17
N ALA A 26 -54.59 13.95 8.33
CA ALA A 26 -55.03 12.68 7.73
C ALA A 26 -53.92 11.98 6.94
N ARG A 27 -53.18 12.73 6.12
CA ARG A 27 -52.05 12.20 5.33
C ARG A 27 -50.89 11.72 6.20
N LEU A 28 -50.56 12.48 7.25
CA LEU A 28 -49.50 12.13 8.20
C LEU A 28 -49.84 10.86 8.96
N LEU A 29 -51.06 10.75 9.47
CA LEU A 29 -51.50 9.63 10.30
C LEU A 29 -51.95 8.39 9.52
N GLY A 30 -52.06 8.49 8.18
CA GLY A 30 -52.49 7.38 7.33
C GLY A 30 -53.96 7.01 7.48
N LEU A 31 -54.79 7.94 7.94
CA LEU A 31 -56.23 7.75 8.16
C LEU A 31 -57.04 8.86 7.46
N PRO A 32 -58.19 8.56 6.83
CA PRO A 32 -59.05 9.59 6.26
C PRO A 32 -59.62 10.50 7.37
N VAL A 33 -59.91 11.76 7.05
CA VAL A 33 -60.37 12.77 8.04
C VAL A 33 -61.61 12.29 8.79
N GLU A 34 -62.53 11.63 8.09
CA GLU A 34 -63.77 11.08 8.64
C GLU A 34 -63.52 9.97 9.67
N ALA A 35 -62.38 9.29 9.58
CA ALA A 35 -61.96 8.28 10.55
C ALA A 35 -61.19 8.86 11.73
N LEU A 36 -60.66 10.08 11.63
CA LEU A 36 -59.99 10.77 12.72
C LEU A 36 -60.99 11.45 13.67
N VAL A 37 -61.96 12.17 13.12
CA VAL A 37 -62.95 12.90 13.92
C VAL A 37 -63.78 11.93 14.77
N GLY A 38 -63.86 12.20 16.06
CA GLY A 38 -64.57 11.40 17.05
C GLY A 38 -63.72 10.28 17.69
N ARG A 39 -62.51 9.96 17.19
CA ARG A 39 -61.60 9.02 17.86
C ARG A 39 -60.88 9.66 19.04
N LEU A 40 -60.50 8.83 20.00
CA LEU A 40 -59.56 9.22 21.06
C LEU A 40 -58.19 9.46 20.44
N LEU A 41 -57.59 10.61 20.74
CA LEU A 41 -56.33 11.04 20.12
C LEU A 41 -55.21 9.98 20.20
N PRO A 42 -54.96 9.28 21.32
CA PRO A 42 -53.92 8.26 21.40
C PRO A 42 -54.16 7.04 20.50
N THR A 43 -55.41 6.79 20.10
CA THR A 43 -55.82 5.60 19.32
C THR A 43 -55.76 5.79 17.80
N VAL A 44 -55.33 6.96 17.34
CA VAL A 44 -55.13 7.23 15.90
C VAL A 44 -53.80 6.70 15.36
N VAL A 45 -52.93 6.22 16.26
CA VAL A 45 -51.67 5.54 15.98
C VAL A 45 -51.65 4.20 16.74
N ASN A 46 -50.89 3.22 16.25
CA ASN A 46 -50.72 1.93 16.90
C ASN A 46 -49.86 2.02 18.16
N ALA A 47 -48.86 2.89 18.14
CA ALA A 47 -47.98 3.20 19.25
C ALA A 47 -47.29 4.55 19.01
N ALA A 48 -46.79 5.17 20.07
CA ALA A 48 -45.95 6.35 20.00
C ALA A 48 -44.69 6.15 20.85
N VAL A 49 -43.57 6.69 20.38
CA VAL A 49 -42.32 6.77 21.13
C VAL A 49 -41.85 8.21 21.25
N ASP A 50 -41.08 8.51 22.29
CA ASP A 50 -40.44 9.82 22.47
C ASP A 50 -39.18 9.97 21.57
N GLU A 51 -38.45 11.07 21.73
CA GLU A 51 -37.25 11.35 20.94
C GLU A 51 -36.08 10.36 21.16
N PHE A 52 -36.16 9.56 22.23
CA PHE A 52 -35.20 8.54 22.66
C PHE A 52 -35.68 7.10 22.41
N ASP A 53 -36.73 6.92 21.60
CA ASP A 53 -37.36 5.63 21.29
C ASP A 53 -38.02 4.94 22.50
N ALA A 54 -38.28 5.65 23.60
CA ALA A 54 -39.04 5.11 24.72
C ALA A 54 -40.55 5.19 24.44
N SER A 55 -41.28 4.12 24.76
CA SER A 55 -42.73 4.04 24.53
C SER A 55 -43.51 5.04 25.38
N ILE A 56 -44.43 5.76 24.75
CA ILE A 56 -45.32 6.71 25.40
C ILE A 56 -46.64 6.02 25.73
N HIS A 57 -46.98 5.94 27.01
CA HIS A 57 -48.27 5.41 27.44
C HIS A 57 -49.39 6.44 27.24
N GLU A 58 -50.64 5.98 27.13
CA GLU A 58 -51.82 6.83 26.91
C GLU A 58 -51.95 7.97 27.93
N ALA A 59 -51.49 7.74 29.16
CA ALA A 59 -51.49 8.68 30.27
C ALA A 59 -50.45 9.80 30.13
N ASP A 60 -49.40 9.60 29.33
CA ASP A 60 -48.26 10.51 29.20
C ASP A 60 -48.36 11.39 27.94
N TRP A 61 -49.50 11.37 27.25
CA TRP A 61 -49.71 12.24 26.09
C TRP A 61 -49.88 13.71 26.52
N PRO A 62 -49.27 14.67 25.80
CA PRO A 62 -49.27 16.08 26.18
C PRO A 62 -50.64 16.74 26.30
N ASP A 63 -51.67 16.20 25.65
CA ASP A 63 -53.01 16.79 25.70
C ASP A 63 -53.56 16.85 27.14
N GLN A 64 -53.22 15.89 27.98
CA GLN A 64 -53.68 15.85 29.37
C GLN A 64 -53.05 16.94 30.22
N ASP A 65 -51.73 17.10 30.15
CA ASP A 65 -51.01 18.14 30.88
C ASP A 65 -51.47 19.53 30.40
N VAL A 66 -51.64 19.71 29.10
CA VAL A 66 -52.10 20.99 28.52
C VAL A 66 -53.52 21.32 28.98
N ILE A 67 -54.42 20.35 29.09
CA ILE A 67 -55.78 20.53 29.64
C ILE A 67 -55.73 20.81 31.14
N ALA A 68 -54.91 20.07 31.90
CA ALA A 68 -54.86 20.17 33.35
C ALA A 68 -54.20 21.47 33.84
N GLU A 69 -53.10 21.87 33.21
CA GLU A 69 -52.28 23.01 33.63
C GLU A 69 -52.61 24.30 32.87
N GLY A 70 -53.28 24.19 31.72
CA GLY A 70 -53.57 25.33 30.84
C GLY A 70 -52.31 25.97 30.25
N GLN A 71 -51.18 25.26 30.26
CA GLN A 71 -49.91 25.71 29.67
C GLN A 71 -49.68 25.03 28.32
N PRO A 72 -49.16 25.75 27.31
CA PRO A 72 -48.80 25.15 26.04
C PRO A 72 -47.55 24.28 26.18
N GLN A 73 -47.52 23.15 25.47
CA GLN A 73 -46.31 22.34 25.28
C GLN A 73 -45.83 22.46 23.84
N LEU A 74 -44.63 22.99 23.64
CA LEU A 74 -44.10 23.32 22.31
C LEU A 74 -42.88 22.45 21.97
N ASN A 75 -42.71 22.16 20.68
CA ASN A 75 -41.60 21.40 20.10
C ASN A 75 -41.43 19.99 20.66
N GLN A 76 -42.53 19.33 20.99
CA GLN A 76 -42.52 17.93 21.44
C GLN A 76 -42.26 17.00 20.25
N ILE A 77 -41.26 16.13 20.34
CA ILE A 77 -40.87 15.22 19.26
C ILE A 77 -41.41 13.82 19.54
N PHE A 78 -42.15 13.27 18.58
CA PHE A 78 -42.74 11.93 18.66
C PHE A 78 -42.40 11.09 17.44
N GLY A 79 -42.13 9.81 17.66
CA GLY A 79 -42.21 8.77 16.64
C GLY A 79 -43.59 8.12 16.67
N MET A 80 -44.42 8.38 15.67
CA MET A 80 -45.79 7.85 15.56
C MET A 80 -45.82 6.61 14.66
N HIS A 81 -46.17 5.46 15.21
CA HIS A 81 -46.40 4.24 14.43
C HIS A 81 -47.83 4.25 13.88
N CYS A 82 -48.00 4.72 12.66
CA CYS A 82 -49.29 4.87 12.01
C CYS A 82 -49.97 3.53 11.69
N VAL A 83 -51.29 3.58 11.48
CA VAL A 83 -52.13 2.40 11.24
C VAL A 83 -51.80 1.72 9.90
N ASP A 84 -51.25 2.49 8.94
CA ASP A 84 -50.80 2.00 7.64
C ASP A 84 -49.41 1.32 7.68
N GLY A 85 -48.80 1.18 8.87
CA GLY A 85 -47.51 0.53 9.09
C GLY A 85 -46.30 1.46 8.95
N ARG A 86 -46.49 2.74 8.59
CA ARG A 86 -45.41 3.72 8.56
C ARG A 86 -45.08 4.22 9.96
N THR A 87 -43.80 4.54 10.20
CA THR A 87 -43.40 5.36 11.35
C THR A 87 -43.14 6.77 10.86
N VAL A 88 -43.85 7.75 11.42
CA VAL A 88 -43.70 9.17 11.08
C VAL A 88 -43.16 9.91 12.29
N TRP A 89 -42.04 10.59 12.14
CA TRP A 89 -41.53 11.48 13.18
C TRP A 89 -42.15 12.85 13.03
N VAL A 90 -42.71 13.38 14.11
CA VAL A 90 -43.35 14.69 14.13
C VAL A 90 -42.74 15.60 15.18
N SER A 91 -42.55 16.88 14.84
CA SER A 91 -42.44 17.96 15.82
C SER A 91 -43.84 18.50 16.05
N SER A 92 -44.26 18.57 17.30
CA SER A 92 -45.63 18.89 17.67
C SER A 92 -45.74 20.04 18.67
N ASN A 93 -46.75 20.86 18.47
CA ASN A 93 -47.11 21.97 19.35
C ASN A 93 -48.53 21.77 19.85
N TRP A 94 -48.71 21.85 21.17
CA TRP A 94 -49.94 21.58 21.87
C TRP A 94 -50.35 22.85 22.60
N THR A 95 -51.40 23.51 22.09
CA THR A 95 -51.82 24.82 22.56
C THR A 95 -53.22 24.74 23.14
N PRO A 96 -53.45 25.17 24.39
CA PRO A 96 -54.78 25.21 24.97
C PRO A 96 -55.63 26.26 24.24
N LEU A 97 -56.89 25.93 23.99
CA LEU A 97 -57.88 26.84 23.44
C LEU A 97 -58.99 27.08 24.44
N TYR A 98 -59.36 28.34 24.61
CA TYR A 98 -60.43 28.80 25.48
C TYR A 98 -61.62 29.27 24.66
N ALA A 99 -62.84 29.02 25.14
CA ALA A 99 -64.06 29.45 24.47
C ALA A 99 -64.33 30.93 24.76
N ASP A 100 -64.45 31.75 23.71
CA ASP A 100 -64.86 33.15 23.82
C ASP A 100 -66.31 33.31 23.33
N GLY A 101 -67.25 33.46 24.27
CA GLY A 101 -68.49 34.22 24.09
C GLY A 101 -69.39 33.87 22.91
N GLY A 102 -69.34 32.63 22.39
CA GLY A 102 -70.20 32.14 21.32
C GLY A 102 -69.54 32.18 19.93
N HIS A 103 -68.61 31.24 19.69
CA HIS A 103 -67.99 30.83 18.41
C HIS A 103 -66.55 31.31 18.12
N SER A 104 -65.89 32.07 18.99
CA SER A 104 -64.45 32.40 18.84
C SER A 104 -63.60 31.60 19.83
N MET A 105 -62.40 31.17 19.43
CA MET A 105 -61.46 30.45 20.31
C MET A 105 -60.14 31.22 20.41
N THR A 106 -59.58 31.33 21.61
CA THR A 106 -58.32 32.03 21.87
C THR A 106 -57.27 31.11 22.49
N ALA A 107 -55.99 31.35 22.18
CA ALA A 107 -54.86 30.59 22.72
C ALA A 107 -54.44 31.00 24.15
N SER A 108 -55.18 31.92 24.76
CA SER A 108 -54.96 32.38 26.13
C SER A 108 -56.29 32.74 26.77
N PRO A 109 -56.47 32.54 28.08
CA PRO A 109 -57.69 32.90 28.78
C PRO A 109 -57.82 34.42 28.86
N ARG A 110 -59.06 34.93 28.96
CA ARG A 110 -59.27 36.36 29.20
C ARG A 110 -58.70 36.78 30.55
N ALA A 111 -58.24 38.02 30.65
CA ALA A 111 -57.80 38.59 31.93
C ALA A 111 -58.89 38.54 33.02
N SER A 112 -60.17 38.52 32.63
CA SER A 112 -61.34 38.35 33.51
C SER A 112 -61.63 36.91 33.93
N GLU A 113 -60.91 35.93 33.35
CA GLU A 113 -61.09 34.48 33.54
C GLU A 113 -59.75 33.82 33.90
N ALA A 114 -58.95 34.50 34.72
CA ALA A 114 -57.72 33.93 35.27
C ALA A 114 -58.04 32.64 36.05
N GLY A 115 -57.57 31.50 35.55
CA GLY A 115 -57.89 30.16 36.08
C GLY A 115 -58.99 29.39 35.34
N ALA A 116 -59.49 29.88 34.20
CA ALA A 116 -60.36 29.08 33.35
C ALA A 116 -59.66 27.81 32.86
N THR A 117 -60.40 26.71 32.83
CA THR A 117 -59.91 25.45 32.27
C THR A 117 -60.00 25.49 30.74
N PRO A 118 -58.98 25.02 30.00
CA PRO A 118 -59.03 24.91 28.55
C PRO A 118 -60.27 24.14 28.08
N TYR A 119 -60.87 24.59 26.97
CA TYR A 119 -62.03 23.93 26.35
C TYR A 119 -61.62 22.85 25.34
N SER A 120 -60.45 23.01 24.72
CA SER A 120 -59.86 22.04 23.79
C SER A 120 -58.37 22.28 23.64
N VAL A 121 -57.65 21.35 23.01
CA VAL A 121 -56.25 21.48 22.66
C VAL A 121 -56.11 21.53 21.14
N LEU A 122 -55.42 22.55 20.63
CA LEU A 122 -54.95 22.60 19.25
C LEU A 122 -53.61 21.88 19.16
N VAL A 123 -53.52 20.89 18.28
CA VAL A 123 -52.30 20.16 17.99
C VAL A 123 -51.84 20.51 16.58
N SER A 124 -50.66 21.10 16.45
CA SER A 124 -49.96 21.19 15.16
C SER A 124 -48.89 20.09 15.09
N LEU A 125 -48.83 19.40 13.96
CA LEU A 125 -47.90 18.32 13.65
C LEU A 125 -47.11 18.68 12.39
N VAL A 126 -45.79 18.74 12.51
CA VAL A 126 -44.86 18.95 11.40
C VAL A 126 -44.07 17.67 11.18
N ASP A 127 -44.13 17.10 9.98
CA ASP A 127 -43.32 15.93 9.61
C ASP A 127 -41.83 16.29 9.60
N ILE A 128 -41.05 15.62 10.43
CA ILE A 128 -39.60 15.74 10.52
C ILE A 128 -38.89 14.44 10.15
N THR A 129 -39.60 13.46 9.59
CA THR A 129 -39.06 12.12 9.25
C THR A 129 -37.86 12.24 8.33
N GLN A 130 -37.99 12.97 7.20
CA GLN A 130 -36.88 13.19 6.27
C GLN A 130 -35.70 13.93 6.89
N ILE A 131 -35.96 14.85 7.83
CA ILE A 131 -34.91 15.60 8.51
C ILE A 131 -34.13 14.68 9.45
N ARG A 132 -34.81 13.84 10.25
CA ARG A 132 -34.13 12.86 11.12
C ARG A 132 -33.37 11.81 10.31
N GLU A 133 -33.98 11.27 9.25
CA GLU A 133 -33.31 10.31 8.35
C GLU A 133 -32.05 10.93 7.71
N ALA A 134 -32.14 12.18 7.25
CA ALA A 134 -31.00 12.90 6.70
C ALA A 134 -29.91 13.15 7.75
N GLN A 135 -30.29 13.55 8.97
CA GLN A 135 -29.34 13.75 10.08
C GLN A 135 -28.66 12.44 10.49
N GLN A 136 -29.40 11.33 10.58
CA GLN A 136 -28.83 10.00 10.84
C GLN A 136 -27.87 9.58 9.72
N ARG A 137 -28.25 9.79 8.46
CA ARG A 137 -27.34 9.55 7.31
C ARG A 137 -26.09 10.42 7.38
N ILE A 138 -26.22 11.71 7.69
CA ILE A 138 -25.06 12.61 7.82
C ILE A 138 -24.13 12.13 8.93
N ARG A 139 -24.68 11.75 10.09
CA ARG A 139 -23.89 11.19 11.21
C ARG A 139 -23.19 9.90 10.80
N HIS A 140 -23.88 9.01 10.08
CA HIS A 140 -23.30 7.78 9.59
C HIS A 140 -22.19 8.05 8.57
N LEU A 141 -22.41 8.94 7.59
CA LEU A 141 -21.40 9.35 6.60
C LEU A 141 -20.18 10.02 7.22
N ALA A 142 -20.37 10.76 8.32
CA ALA A 142 -19.28 11.39 9.05
C ALA A 142 -18.39 10.37 9.78
N THR A 143 -18.89 9.16 10.06
CA THR A 143 -18.22 8.18 10.93
C THR A 143 -17.93 6.83 10.27
N HIS A 144 -18.55 6.52 9.13
CA HIS A 144 -18.47 5.22 8.46
C HIS A 144 -18.05 5.34 6.99
N ASP A 145 -17.36 4.33 6.50
CA ASP A 145 -17.04 4.13 5.08
C ASP A 145 -18.28 3.63 4.33
N THR A 146 -18.65 4.32 3.26
CA THR A 146 -19.90 4.06 2.51
C THR A 146 -19.91 2.74 1.76
N LEU A 147 -18.74 2.20 1.43
CA LEU A 147 -18.63 0.96 0.67
C LEU A 147 -18.77 -0.28 1.57
N THR A 148 -18.04 -0.27 2.69
CA THR A 148 -17.90 -1.42 3.59
C THR A 148 -18.78 -1.34 4.83
N GLY A 149 -19.27 -0.15 5.20
CA GLY A 149 -20.01 0.08 6.44
C GLY A 149 -19.14 0.03 7.70
N LEU A 150 -17.82 -0.08 7.56
CA LEU A 150 -16.87 0.01 8.67
C LEU A 150 -16.72 1.45 9.15
N LEU A 151 -16.07 1.67 10.30
CA LEU A 151 -15.67 3.01 10.70
C LEU A 151 -14.71 3.63 9.67
N ASN A 152 -14.83 4.93 9.46
CA ASN A 152 -13.87 5.70 8.67
C ASN A 152 -12.70 6.19 9.53
N ARG A 153 -11.75 6.90 8.90
CA ARG A 153 -10.58 7.46 9.57
C ARG A 153 -10.92 8.33 10.79
N SER A 154 -11.86 9.25 10.64
CA SER A 154 -12.24 10.19 11.72
C SER A 154 -12.75 9.45 12.95
N ALA A 155 -13.66 8.49 12.76
CA ALA A 155 -14.22 7.73 13.88
C ALA A 155 -13.20 6.78 14.52
N LEU A 156 -12.25 6.25 13.75
CA LEU A 156 -11.14 5.46 14.27
C LEU A 156 -10.23 6.31 15.16
N GLU A 157 -9.84 7.51 14.70
CA GLU A 157 -8.97 8.41 15.46
C GLU A 157 -9.61 8.80 16.81
N ASP A 158 -10.89 9.17 16.80
CA ASP A 158 -11.65 9.47 18.02
C ASP A 158 -11.69 8.28 18.99
N ARG A 159 -11.95 7.06 18.47
CA ARG A 159 -11.94 5.84 19.29
C ARG A 159 -10.56 5.52 19.85
N LEU A 160 -9.52 5.69 19.04
CA LEU A 160 -8.16 5.43 19.46
C LEU A 160 -7.71 6.42 20.55
N GLU A 161 -8.07 7.70 20.43
CA GLU A 161 -7.82 8.69 21.48
C GLU A 161 -8.50 8.30 22.80
N HIS A 162 -9.77 7.86 22.73
CA HIS A 162 -10.51 7.37 23.90
C HIS A 162 -9.87 6.12 24.54
N ALA A 163 -9.52 5.12 23.72
CA ALA A 163 -8.90 3.88 24.16
C ALA A 163 -7.53 4.13 24.81
N LEU A 164 -6.72 5.06 24.26
CA LEU A 164 -5.42 5.45 24.83
C LEU A 164 -5.57 6.12 26.20
N ALA A 165 -6.59 6.97 26.39
CA ALA A 165 -6.88 7.59 27.68
C ALA A 165 -7.24 6.54 28.75
N ILE A 166 -8.08 5.56 28.39
CA ILE A 166 -8.45 4.44 29.26
C ILE A 166 -7.22 3.59 29.58
N ALA A 167 -6.43 3.23 28.57
CA ALA A 167 -5.26 2.38 28.72
C ALA A 167 -4.20 3.02 29.62
N ARG A 168 -3.99 4.33 29.51
CA ARG A 168 -3.10 5.11 30.40
C ARG A 168 -3.54 5.01 31.86
N ARG A 169 -4.84 5.13 32.13
CA ARG A 169 -5.40 5.00 33.49
C ARG A 169 -5.25 3.58 34.05
N ASN A 170 -5.52 2.57 33.21
CA ASN A 170 -5.55 1.16 33.62
C ASN A 170 -4.20 0.45 33.51
N ARG A 171 -3.16 1.14 33.00
CA ARG A 171 -1.85 0.56 32.64
C ARG A 171 -1.98 -0.65 31.70
N SER A 172 -2.97 -0.62 30.81
CA SER A 172 -3.15 -1.62 29.75
C SER A 172 -2.49 -1.14 28.45
N ARG A 173 -2.51 -2.00 27.42
CA ARG A 173 -1.94 -1.74 26.10
C ARG A 173 -3.07 -1.58 25.08
N VAL A 174 -2.80 -0.80 24.04
CA VAL A 174 -3.61 -0.72 22.83
C VAL A 174 -2.71 -1.08 21.66
N SER A 175 -3.11 -2.03 20.82
CA SER A 175 -2.39 -2.38 19.61
C SER A 175 -3.15 -1.89 18.39
N VAL A 176 -2.45 -1.31 17.43
CA VAL A 176 -2.97 -0.87 16.14
C VAL A 176 -2.35 -1.75 15.06
N MET A 177 -3.18 -2.42 14.28
CA MET A 177 -2.78 -3.15 13.09
C MET A 177 -3.17 -2.37 11.86
N PHE A 178 -2.22 -1.99 11.03
CA PHE A 178 -2.44 -1.40 9.71
C PHE A 178 -2.35 -2.50 8.66
N LEU A 179 -3.34 -2.62 7.78
CA LEU A 179 -3.47 -3.71 6.82
C LEU A 179 -3.61 -3.15 5.41
N ASP A 180 -2.90 -3.76 4.47
CA ASP A 180 -2.99 -3.45 3.05
C ASP A 180 -3.13 -4.75 2.25
N LEU A 181 -4.08 -4.76 1.31
CA LEU A 181 -4.38 -5.94 0.50
C LEU A 181 -3.36 -6.10 -0.62
N ASP A 182 -2.63 -7.22 -0.59
CA ASP A 182 -1.52 -7.45 -1.50
C ASP A 182 -2.00 -7.53 -2.96
N ARG A 183 -1.47 -6.64 -3.80
CA ARG A 183 -1.75 -6.60 -5.25
C ARG A 183 -3.24 -6.39 -5.58
N PHE A 184 -4.02 -5.76 -4.70
CA PHE A 184 -5.43 -5.45 -4.97
C PHE A 184 -5.63 -4.62 -6.25
N LYS A 185 -4.68 -3.74 -6.59
CA LYS A 185 -4.68 -3.02 -7.87
C LYS A 185 -4.76 -3.97 -9.09
N ASN A 186 -4.06 -5.10 -9.07
CA ASN A 186 -4.12 -6.06 -10.19
C ASN A 186 -5.52 -6.66 -10.35
N VAL A 187 -6.25 -6.84 -9.24
CA VAL A 187 -7.65 -7.28 -9.27
C VAL A 187 -8.51 -6.23 -9.96
N ASN A 188 -8.36 -4.95 -9.59
CA ASN A 188 -9.09 -3.86 -10.24
C ASN A 188 -8.75 -3.72 -11.74
N ASP A 189 -7.47 -3.82 -12.08
CA ASP A 189 -7.00 -3.68 -13.47
C ASP A 189 -7.48 -4.85 -14.36
N THR A 190 -7.70 -6.04 -13.76
CA THR A 190 -8.08 -7.26 -14.50
C THR A 190 -9.60 -7.50 -14.53
N LEU A 191 -10.28 -7.29 -13.40
CA LEU A 191 -11.69 -7.65 -13.19
C LEU A 191 -12.61 -6.42 -13.02
N GLY A 192 -12.03 -5.22 -12.97
CA GLY A 192 -12.76 -3.96 -12.86
C GLY A 192 -13.10 -3.55 -11.41
N HIS A 193 -13.38 -2.26 -11.24
CA HIS A 193 -13.63 -1.67 -9.93
C HIS A 193 -14.88 -2.20 -9.21
N GLN A 194 -15.95 -2.56 -9.93
CA GLN A 194 -17.15 -3.13 -9.31
C GLN A 194 -16.85 -4.47 -8.62
N PHE A 195 -15.97 -5.27 -9.23
CA PHE A 195 -15.50 -6.52 -8.64
C PHE A 195 -14.63 -6.24 -7.41
N GLY A 196 -13.71 -5.29 -7.50
CA GLY A 196 -12.91 -4.82 -6.36
C GLY A 196 -13.77 -4.35 -5.18
N ASP A 197 -14.86 -3.64 -5.45
CA ASP A 197 -15.81 -3.17 -4.44
C ASP A 197 -16.51 -4.33 -3.70
N MET A 198 -16.89 -5.39 -4.42
CA MET A 198 -17.43 -6.60 -3.78
C MET A 198 -16.39 -7.31 -2.93
N LEU A 199 -15.14 -7.39 -3.41
CA LEU A 199 -14.04 -7.98 -2.67
C LEU A 199 -13.75 -7.23 -1.37
N LEU A 200 -13.77 -5.89 -1.40
CA LEU A 200 -13.58 -5.05 -0.22
C LEU A 200 -14.67 -5.26 0.84
N ARG A 201 -15.93 -5.47 0.43
CA ARG A 201 -17.02 -5.81 1.38
C ARG A 201 -16.78 -7.16 2.04
N GLU A 202 -16.34 -8.17 1.30
CA GLU A 202 -16.04 -9.48 1.88
C GLU A 202 -14.81 -9.46 2.78
N VAL A 203 -13.78 -8.70 2.43
CA VAL A 203 -12.64 -8.44 3.31
C VAL A 203 -13.11 -7.80 4.61
N ALA A 204 -13.95 -6.77 4.55
CA ALA A 204 -14.50 -6.11 5.74
C ALA A 204 -15.25 -7.10 6.64
N ALA A 205 -16.11 -7.95 6.07
CA ALA A 205 -16.85 -8.97 6.81
C ALA A 205 -15.91 -9.98 7.51
N ARG A 206 -14.87 -10.45 6.81
CA ARG A 206 -13.86 -11.36 7.39
C ARG A 206 -13.06 -10.70 8.51
N LEU A 207 -12.68 -9.44 8.36
CA LEU A 207 -11.98 -8.68 9.39
C LEU A 207 -12.84 -8.49 10.63
N GLN A 208 -14.12 -8.14 10.47
CA GLN A 208 -15.07 -8.05 11.58
C GLN A 208 -15.23 -9.38 12.32
N ALA A 209 -15.32 -10.51 11.59
CA ALA A 209 -15.38 -11.84 12.20
C ALA A 209 -14.08 -12.22 12.94
N CYS A 210 -12.95 -11.60 12.58
CA CYS A 210 -11.67 -11.74 13.27
C CYS A 210 -11.52 -10.80 14.47
N ALA A 211 -12.44 -9.89 14.71
CA ALA A 211 -12.40 -8.92 15.80
C ALA A 211 -13.38 -9.31 16.92
N ARG A 212 -13.07 -8.94 18.16
CA ARG A 212 -14.02 -9.04 19.29
C ARG A 212 -14.91 -7.80 19.32
N GLU A 213 -15.96 -7.82 20.13
CA GLU A 213 -16.84 -6.66 20.32
C GLU A 213 -16.11 -5.42 20.88
N ALA A 214 -15.07 -5.64 21.70
CA ALA A 214 -14.22 -4.57 22.22
C ALA A 214 -13.15 -4.08 21.21
N ASP A 215 -12.93 -4.81 20.12
CA ASP A 215 -11.98 -4.43 19.09
C ASP A 215 -12.68 -3.54 18.05
N THR A 216 -11.93 -2.69 17.36
CA THR A 216 -12.48 -1.82 16.31
C THR A 216 -11.86 -2.14 14.96
N VAL A 217 -12.71 -2.28 13.94
CA VAL A 217 -12.29 -2.45 12.53
C VAL A 217 -12.73 -1.22 11.74
N ALA A 218 -11.79 -0.63 11.02
CA ALA A 218 -12.00 0.58 10.22
C ALA A 218 -11.39 0.43 8.82
N ARG A 219 -11.90 1.19 7.86
CA ARG A 219 -11.31 1.34 6.52
C ARG A 219 -10.90 2.80 6.32
N LEU A 220 -9.63 3.02 5.97
CA LEU A 220 -9.10 4.37 5.78
C LEU A 220 -9.28 4.90 4.36
N GLY A 221 -9.43 4.00 3.40
CA GLY A 221 -9.60 4.30 1.98
C GLY A 221 -8.88 3.27 1.12
N GLY A 222 -9.21 3.19 -0.17
CA GLY A 222 -8.59 2.23 -1.08
C GLY A 222 -8.68 0.79 -0.57
N ASP A 223 -7.53 0.13 -0.44
CA ASP A 223 -7.31 -1.20 0.09
C ASP A 223 -6.75 -1.24 1.52
N GLU A 224 -6.79 -0.10 2.23
CA GLU A 224 -6.23 0.06 3.58
C GLU A 224 -7.29 -0.12 4.67
N PHE A 225 -7.02 -1.04 5.60
CA PHE A 225 -7.83 -1.31 6.78
C PHE A 225 -7.02 -1.13 8.06
N VAL A 226 -7.70 -0.83 9.17
CA VAL A 226 -7.09 -0.79 10.49
C VAL A 226 -7.89 -1.62 11.47
N VAL A 227 -7.19 -2.42 12.28
CA VAL A 227 -7.77 -3.12 13.43
C VAL A 227 -7.12 -2.60 14.71
N MET A 228 -7.92 -2.01 15.58
CA MET A 228 -7.52 -1.58 16.92
C MET A 228 -7.93 -2.64 17.94
N LEU A 229 -6.97 -3.08 18.75
CA LEU A 229 -7.14 -4.10 19.79
C LEU A 229 -6.89 -3.51 21.16
N GLU A 230 -7.85 -3.66 22.06
CA GLU A 230 -7.79 -3.15 23.43
C GLU A 230 -7.41 -4.24 24.43
N ALA A 231 -6.54 -3.90 25.38
CA ALA A 231 -6.18 -4.73 26.54
C ALA A 231 -5.63 -6.13 26.20
N LEU A 232 -4.89 -6.27 25.09
CA LEU A 232 -4.14 -7.47 24.74
C LEU A 232 -2.66 -7.37 25.08
N ASP A 233 -2.06 -8.50 25.43
CA ASP A 233 -0.62 -8.66 25.49
C ASP A 233 -0.04 -8.96 24.09
N GLY A 234 1.30 -9.00 23.97
CA GLY A 234 1.94 -9.22 22.67
C GLY A 234 1.58 -10.55 22.01
N LEU A 235 1.32 -11.60 22.81
CA LEU A 235 0.87 -12.90 22.30
C LEU A 235 -0.57 -12.84 21.77
N GLY A 236 -1.45 -12.13 22.47
CA GLY A 236 -2.82 -11.88 22.06
C GLY A 236 -2.88 -11.12 20.73
N THR A 237 -2.13 -10.02 20.61
CA THR A 237 -2.02 -9.24 19.37
C THR A 237 -1.51 -10.10 18.22
N ARG A 238 -0.45 -10.88 18.43
CA ARG A 238 0.08 -11.80 17.41
C ARG A 238 -0.94 -12.83 16.93
N ARG A 239 -1.69 -13.44 17.84
CA ARG A 239 -2.74 -14.41 17.48
C ARG A 239 -3.84 -13.80 16.62
N VAL A 240 -4.20 -12.54 16.87
CA VAL A 240 -5.18 -11.83 16.04
C VAL A 240 -4.61 -11.58 14.64
N ALA A 241 -3.34 -11.18 14.51
CA ALA A 241 -2.69 -11.00 13.21
C ALA A 241 -2.63 -12.31 12.41
N GLU A 242 -2.23 -13.41 13.05
CA GLU A 242 -2.21 -14.75 12.43
C GLU A 242 -3.61 -15.21 12.00
N ARG A 243 -4.63 -14.93 12.82
CA ARG A 243 -6.03 -15.20 12.47
C ARG A 243 -6.48 -14.40 11.26
N ILE A 244 -6.15 -13.12 11.19
CA ILE A 244 -6.48 -12.26 10.04
C ILE A 244 -5.78 -12.77 8.77
N LEU A 245 -4.48 -13.07 8.84
CA LEU A 245 -3.73 -13.63 7.70
C LEU A 245 -4.39 -14.89 7.17
N SER A 246 -4.76 -15.82 8.05
CA SER A 246 -5.46 -17.05 7.67
C SER A 246 -6.83 -16.79 7.06
N ALA A 247 -7.60 -15.83 7.60
CA ALA A 247 -8.93 -15.51 7.10
C ALA A 247 -8.89 -14.85 5.72
N ILE A 248 -7.93 -13.97 5.47
CA ILE A 248 -7.77 -13.31 4.16
C ILE A 248 -7.15 -14.27 3.13
N SER A 249 -6.23 -15.15 3.53
CA SER A 249 -5.63 -16.13 2.62
C SER A 249 -6.62 -17.21 2.12
N ALA A 250 -7.78 -17.36 2.79
CA ALA A 250 -8.84 -18.26 2.33
C ALA A 250 -9.46 -17.77 1.00
N PRO A 251 -9.90 -18.66 0.10
CA PRO A 251 -10.44 -18.27 -1.20
C PRO A 251 -11.67 -17.37 -1.06
N PHE A 252 -11.78 -16.35 -1.90
CA PHE A 252 -12.97 -15.52 -2.07
C PHE A 252 -13.80 -16.04 -3.24
N TYR A 253 -15.10 -16.20 -3.05
CA TYR A 253 -16.05 -16.63 -4.07
C TYR A 253 -16.97 -15.46 -4.43
N ILE A 254 -16.67 -14.77 -5.53
CA ILE A 254 -17.39 -13.56 -5.95
C ILE A 254 -17.84 -13.77 -7.40
N GLU A 255 -19.14 -13.62 -7.65
CA GLU A 255 -19.76 -13.85 -8.97
C GLU A 255 -19.39 -15.21 -9.61
N GLY A 256 -19.21 -16.25 -8.79
CA GLY A 256 -18.85 -17.59 -9.26
C GLY A 256 -17.37 -17.78 -9.63
N GLN A 257 -16.51 -16.78 -9.39
CA GLN A 257 -15.06 -16.89 -9.52
C GLN A 257 -14.39 -17.13 -8.17
N GLU A 258 -13.34 -17.94 -8.16
CA GLU A 258 -12.49 -18.18 -6.99
C GLU A 258 -11.20 -17.36 -7.08
N LEU A 259 -10.88 -16.62 -6.02
CA LEU A 259 -9.70 -15.76 -5.95
C LEU A 259 -8.94 -15.90 -4.64
N TYR A 260 -7.62 -15.71 -4.72
CA TYR A 260 -6.73 -15.68 -3.57
C TYR A 260 -6.13 -14.29 -3.41
N LEU A 261 -6.14 -13.78 -2.18
CA LEU A 261 -5.63 -12.48 -1.83
C LEU A 261 -4.73 -12.62 -0.60
N GLY A 262 -3.60 -11.90 -0.59
CA GLY A 262 -2.74 -11.76 0.59
C GLY A 262 -3.04 -10.46 1.33
N VAL A 263 -2.58 -10.36 2.57
CA VAL A 263 -2.59 -9.10 3.31
C VAL A 263 -1.25 -8.88 4.01
N SER A 264 -0.71 -7.67 3.87
CA SER A 264 0.47 -7.24 4.62
C SER A 264 0.01 -6.46 5.85
N ILE A 265 0.51 -6.84 7.03
CA ILE A 265 0.05 -6.28 8.31
C ILE A 265 1.22 -5.64 9.07
N GLY A 266 1.03 -4.43 9.56
CA GLY A 266 1.97 -3.73 10.42
C GLY A 266 1.37 -3.44 11.79
N ILE A 267 2.13 -3.64 12.85
CA ILE A 267 1.62 -3.56 14.22
C ILE A 267 2.40 -2.53 15.01
N ALA A 268 1.72 -1.56 15.63
CA ALA A 268 2.27 -0.66 16.64
C ALA A 268 1.51 -0.81 17.97
N VAL A 269 2.20 -0.66 19.10
CA VAL A 269 1.67 -0.94 20.44
C VAL A 269 1.90 0.24 21.38
N ALA A 270 0.83 0.83 21.88
CA ALA A 270 0.87 1.83 22.94
C ALA A 270 1.08 1.18 24.32
N PRO A 271 1.82 1.84 25.24
CA PRO A 271 2.47 3.14 25.08
C PRO A 271 3.90 3.08 24.49
N HIS A 272 4.39 1.90 24.12
CA HIS A 272 5.79 1.72 23.69
C HIS A 272 6.10 2.45 22.38
N ASP A 273 5.20 2.33 21.41
CA ASP A 273 5.38 2.88 20.07
C ASP A 273 4.76 4.26 19.92
N GLY A 274 4.03 4.76 20.92
CA GLY A 274 3.40 6.09 20.87
C GLY A 274 2.25 6.21 21.86
N ASP A 275 1.86 7.44 22.15
CA ASP A 275 0.78 7.78 23.08
C ASP A 275 -0.33 8.65 22.46
N ASP A 276 -0.27 8.86 21.14
CA ASP A 276 -1.29 9.53 20.33
C ASP A 276 -1.69 8.70 19.08
N PRO A 277 -2.92 8.87 18.56
CA PRO A 277 -3.41 8.13 17.39
C PRO A 277 -2.52 8.23 16.14
N ASN A 278 -2.07 9.43 15.81
CA ASN A 278 -1.32 9.69 14.57
C ASN A 278 0.04 8.98 14.59
N THR A 279 0.75 9.03 15.71
CA THR A 279 2.04 8.34 15.86
C THR A 279 1.88 6.82 15.74
N LEU A 280 0.85 6.24 16.36
CA LEU A 280 0.60 4.80 16.27
C LEU A 280 0.23 4.35 14.86
N LEU A 281 -0.66 5.08 14.19
CA LEU A 281 -1.04 4.80 12.80
C LEU A 281 0.18 4.88 11.87
N ARG A 282 0.98 5.95 11.97
CA ARG A 282 2.20 6.13 11.18
C ARG A 282 3.20 5.00 11.37
N LYS A 283 3.39 4.54 12.61
CA LYS A 283 4.33 3.45 12.92
C LYS A 283 3.81 2.08 12.52
N ALA A 284 2.50 1.84 12.66
CA ALA A 284 1.87 0.64 12.17
C ALA A 284 1.97 0.56 10.63
N ASP A 285 1.75 1.67 9.92
CA ASP A 285 1.96 1.78 8.47
C ASP A 285 3.41 1.47 8.07
N ALA A 286 4.40 2.06 8.76
CA ALA A 286 5.82 1.74 8.52
C ALA A 286 6.15 0.25 8.71
N ALA A 287 5.57 -0.40 9.72
CA ALA A 287 5.73 -1.83 9.94
C ALA A 287 5.03 -2.67 8.86
N MET A 288 3.87 -2.23 8.37
CA MET A 288 3.11 -2.89 7.30
C MET A 288 3.91 -2.87 6.00
N TYR A 289 4.59 -1.75 5.75
CA TYR A 289 5.50 -1.64 4.63
C TYR A 289 6.67 -2.62 4.70
N LEU A 290 7.28 -2.82 5.88
CA LEU A 290 8.28 -3.87 6.08
C LEU A 290 7.71 -5.28 5.81
N ALA A 291 6.43 -5.51 6.14
CA ALA A 291 5.77 -6.78 5.81
C ALA A 291 5.73 -7.00 4.28
N LYS A 292 5.46 -5.94 3.50
CA LYS A 292 5.52 -5.98 2.03
C LYS A 292 6.93 -6.29 1.52
N GLU A 293 7.97 -5.66 2.08
CA GLU A 293 9.37 -5.91 1.73
C GLU A 293 9.80 -7.36 2.03
N ARG A 294 9.35 -7.92 3.16
CA ARG A 294 9.68 -9.29 3.60
C ARG A 294 8.88 -10.40 2.90
N GLY A 295 8.32 -10.10 1.75
CA GLY A 295 7.66 -11.09 0.89
C GLY A 295 6.14 -11.06 0.89
N ARG A 296 5.51 -10.03 1.50
CA ARG A 296 4.04 -9.88 1.58
C ARG A 296 3.36 -11.04 2.34
N ASN A 297 2.04 -11.01 2.46
CA ASN A 297 1.23 -12.00 3.18
C ASN A 297 1.81 -12.42 4.56
N ASN A 298 2.26 -11.43 5.32
CA ASN A 298 2.84 -11.61 6.65
C ASN A 298 2.54 -10.40 7.54
N PHE A 299 2.94 -10.47 8.81
CA PHE A 299 2.85 -9.33 9.71
C PHE A 299 4.24 -8.96 10.27
N GLN A 300 4.43 -7.67 10.54
CA GLN A 300 5.60 -7.16 11.25
C GLN A 300 5.17 -6.25 12.40
N THR A 301 5.90 -6.33 13.51
CA THR A 301 5.73 -5.38 14.62
C THR A 301 6.75 -4.26 14.45
N PHE A 302 6.31 -3.03 14.72
CA PHE A 302 7.17 -1.86 14.70
C PHE A 302 8.34 -2.03 15.68
N THR A 303 9.50 -1.54 15.26
CA THR A 303 10.74 -1.46 16.04
C THR A 303 11.35 -0.09 15.79
N SER A 304 12.08 0.50 16.73
CA SER A 304 12.74 1.81 16.52
C SER A 304 13.59 1.87 15.24
N ASP A 305 14.23 0.77 14.87
CA ASP A 305 15.07 0.64 13.67
C ASP A 305 14.30 0.79 12.34
N LEU A 306 12.95 0.74 12.38
CA LEU A 306 12.10 0.92 11.20
C LEU A 306 11.93 2.38 10.79
N ASP A 307 11.86 3.32 11.75
CA ASP A 307 11.71 4.76 11.44
C ASP A 307 12.95 5.27 10.67
N ASP A 308 14.14 4.78 11.04
CA ASP A 308 15.40 5.07 10.37
C ASP A 308 15.46 4.47 8.96
N ARG A 309 14.93 3.25 8.76
CA ARG A 309 14.87 2.60 7.43
C ARG A 309 13.95 3.34 6.46
N VAL A 310 12.74 3.68 6.89
CA VAL A 310 11.76 4.40 6.06
C VAL A 310 12.28 5.80 5.72
N SER A 311 12.82 6.52 6.71
CA SER A 311 13.43 7.83 6.50
C SER A 311 14.64 7.77 5.57
N ARG A 312 15.50 6.74 5.73
CA ARG A 312 16.65 6.50 4.85
C ARG A 312 16.21 6.25 3.42
N ARG A 313 15.20 5.41 3.21
CA ARG A 313 14.66 5.08 1.89
C ARG A 313 14.12 6.31 1.17
N PHE A 314 13.30 7.13 1.84
CA PHE A 314 12.77 8.37 1.26
C PHE A 314 13.89 9.32 0.81
N ARG A 315 14.94 9.46 1.65
CA ARG A 315 16.11 10.28 1.32
C ARG A 315 16.91 9.69 0.16
N ILE A 316 17.05 8.37 0.09
CA ILE A 316 17.69 7.67 -1.04
C ILE A 316 16.90 7.94 -2.33
N GLU A 317 15.58 7.73 -2.33
CA GLU A 317 14.73 7.97 -3.50
C GLU A 317 14.81 9.42 -3.99
N SER A 318 14.66 10.39 -3.07
CA SER A 318 14.75 11.82 -3.38
C SER A 318 16.14 12.22 -3.89
N GLY A 319 17.18 11.54 -3.42
CA GLY A 319 18.54 11.69 -3.89
C GLY A 319 18.72 11.14 -5.30
N LEU A 320 18.33 9.89 -5.54
CA LEU A 320 18.50 9.18 -6.81
C LEU A 320 17.83 9.92 -7.98
N ARG A 321 16.61 10.45 -7.79
CA ARG A 321 15.89 11.25 -8.82
C ARG A 321 16.67 12.48 -9.29
N ARG A 322 17.58 13.01 -8.46
CA ARG A 322 18.39 14.21 -8.76
C ARG A 322 19.86 13.88 -9.04
N ALA A 323 20.28 12.64 -8.79
CA ALA A 323 21.68 12.24 -8.81
C ALA A 323 22.30 12.36 -10.21
N SER A 324 21.54 12.02 -11.26
CA SER A 324 21.99 12.19 -12.65
C SER A 324 22.19 13.67 -12.99
N ASP A 325 21.24 14.54 -12.65
CA ASP A 325 21.31 15.97 -12.94
C ASP A 325 22.42 16.69 -12.17
N ARG A 326 22.80 16.16 -11.00
CA ARG A 326 23.81 16.72 -10.11
C ARG A 326 25.21 16.14 -10.30
N ASN A 327 25.41 15.26 -11.28
CA ASN A 327 26.67 14.53 -11.48
C ASN A 327 27.15 13.80 -10.21
N GLU A 328 26.21 13.25 -9.43
CA GLU A 328 26.52 12.52 -8.19
C GLU A 328 26.89 11.05 -8.47
N PHE A 329 26.50 10.51 -9.61
CA PHE A 329 26.94 9.19 -10.05
C PHE A 329 28.34 9.24 -10.66
N TYR A 330 29.14 8.23 -10.35
CA TYR A 330 30.42 7.96 -10.98
C TYR A 330 30.62 6.44 -11.09
N ALA A 331 31.62 6.01 -11.85
CA ALA A 331 31.95 4.60 -12.01
C ALA A 331 33.40 4.35 -11.58
N ASP A 332 33.59 3.37 -10.70
CA ASP A 332 34.88 2.72 -10.53
C ASP A 332 34.95 1.54 -11.52
N TYR A 333 36.15 1.10 -11.85
CA TYR A 333 36.38 0.07 -12.85
C TYR A 333 37.28 -1.02 -12.28
N GLN A 334 36.90 -2.28 -12.47
CA GLN A 334 37.70 -3.41 -12.02
C GLN A 334 38.23 -4.22 -13.21
N PRO A 335 39.56 -4.36 -13.38
CA PRO A 335 40.12 -5.11 -14.51
C PRO A 335 39.88 -6.63 -14.42
N ARG A 336 39.68 -7.23 -15.59
CA ARG A 336 39.59 -8.67 -15.84
C ARG A 336 40.83 -9.16 -16.58
N VAL A 337 41.37 -10.29 -16.13
CA VAL A 337 42.65 -10.82 -16.59
C VAL A 337 42.46 -12.19 -17.20
N ASP A 338 43.04 -12.40 -18.38
CA ASP A 338 43.13 -13.72 -18.99
C ASP A 338 44.07 -14.61 -18.16
N VAL A 339 43.56 -15.76 -17.70
CA VAL A 339 44.24 -16.65 -16.74
C VAL A 339 45.54 -17.23 -17.32
N LYS A 340 45.58 -17.45 -18.63
CA LYS A 340 46.70 -18.09 -19.34
C LYS A 340 47.84 -17.10 -19.60
N SER A 341 47.53 -15.93 -20.12
CA SER A 341 48.49 -14.92 -20.56
C SER A 341 48.83 -13.90 -19.49
N GLY A 342 47.98 -13.75 -18.46
CA GLY A 342 48.14 -12.73 -17.42
C GLY A 342 47.86 -11.30 -17.90
N ARG A 343 47.25 -11.17 -19.09
CA ARG A 343 46.95 -9.88 -19.72
C ARG A 343 45.60 -9.36 -19.24
N ILE A 344 45.49 -8.05 -19.04
CA ILE A 344 44.20 -7.42 -18.82
C ILE A 344 43.46 -7.39 -20.16
N VAL A 345 42.30 -8.06 -20.22
CA VAL A 345 41.49 -8.23 -21.44
C VAL A 345 40.14 -7.53 -21.37
N GLY A 346 39.71 -7.16 -20.16
CA GLY A 346 38.47 -6.46 -19.95
C GLY A 346 38.45 -5.67 -18.66
N VAL A 347 37.35 -4.97 -18.44
CA VAL A 347 37.08 -4.14 -17.28
C VAL A 347 35.58 -4.22 -17.00
N GLU A 348 35.20 -4.27 -15.73
CA GLU A 348 33.81 -4.15 -15.30
C GLU A 348 33.58 -2.73 -14.78
N ALA A 349 32.50 -2.09 -15.26
CA ALA A 349 32.07 -0.79 -14.76
C ALA A 349 31.15 -0.95 -13.55
N LEU A 350 31.58 -0.41 -12.42
CA LEU A 350 30.90 -0.55 -11.14
C LEU A 350 30.41 0.82 -10.68
N ILE A 351 29.10 1.02 -10.70
CA ILE A 351 28.50 2.29 -10.30
C ILE A 351 28.80 2.64 -8.84
N ARG A 352 28.93 3.92 -8.57
CA ARG A 352 29.04 4.53 -7.25
C ARG A 352 28.17 5.77 -7.22
N TRP A 353 27.72 6.11 -6.02
CA TRP A 353 26.93 7.31 -5.81
C TRP A 353 27.53 8.16 -4.70
N ASN A 354 27.83 9.43 -5.00
CA ASN A 354 28.23 10.41 -4.00
C ASN A 354 27.01 11.23 -3.58
N SER A 355 26.22 10.67 -2.66
CA SER A 355 25.00 11.29 -2.17
C SER A 355 25.31 12.52 -1.33
N ALA A 356 24.57 13.61 -1.56
CA ALA A 356 24.64 14.80 -0.70
C ALA A 356 24.32 14.50 0.79
N ASP A 357 23.47 13.49 1.01
CA ASP A 357 22.91 13.14 2.31
C ASP A 357 23.68 12.07 3.06
N PHE A 358 24.33 11.15 2.32
CA PHE A 358 24.98 9.95 2.85
C PHE A 358 26.46 9.83 2.48
N GLY A 359 27.00 10.77 1.70
CA GLY A 359 28.37 10.71 1.18
C GLY A 359 28.55 9.58 0.17
N ARG A 360 29.72 8.94 0.20
CA ARG A 360 30.08 7.86 -0.73
C ARG A 360 29.27 6.59 -0.43
N MET A 361 28.43 6.19 -1.38
CA MET A 361 27.60 4.99 -1.33
C MET A 361 28.03 3.96 -2.38
N MET A 362 28.06 2.70 -1.94
CA MET A 362 28.32 1.51 -2.75
C MET A 362 26.99 0.94 -3.29
N PRO A 363 26.99 0.19 -4.41
CA PRO A 363 25.77 -0.39 -4.99
C PRO A 363 24.86 -1.12 -4.00
N GLY A 364 25.42 -1.97 -3.13
CA GLY A 364 24.65 -2.71 -2.12
C GLY A 364 23.94 -1.83 -1.08
N GLN A 365 24.15 -0.51 -1.08
CA GLN A 365 23.50 0.44 -0.17
C GLN A 365 22.31 1.18 -0.79
N PHE A 366 22.12 1.15 -2.12
CA PHE A 366 21.06 1.91 -2.81
C PHE A 366 20.41 1.20 -4.00
N ILE A 367 21.00 0.14 -4.56
CA ILE A 367 20.45 -0.54 -5.75
C ILE A 367 19.08 -1.16 -5.46
N GLN A 368 18.92 -1.81 -4.29
CA GLN A 368 17.63 -2.38 -3.90
C GLN A 368 16.53 -1.29 -3.83
N ASP A 369 16.82 -0.15 -3.20
CA ASP A 369 15.88 0.97 -3.12
C ASP A 369 15.54 1.52 -4.53
N ALA A 370 16.53 1.57 -5.43
CA ALA A 370 16.35 2.01 -6.80
C ALA A 370 15.48 1.04 -7.63
N GLU A 371 15.65 -0.27 -7.42
CA GLU A 371 14.82 -1.30 -8.07
C GLU A 371 13.37 -1.15 -7.60
N GLU A 372 13.13 -1.09 -6.31
CA GLU A 372 11.77 -1.06 -5.78
C GLU A 372 11.00 0.22 -6.14
N THR A 373 11.71 1.33 -6.41
CA THR A 373 11.14 2.60 -6.86
C THR A 373 11.09 2.77 -8.38
N GLY A 374 11.64 1.81 -9.14
CA GLY A 374 11.74 1.86 -10.60
C GLY A 374 12.81 2.82 -11.14
N LEU A 375 13.56 3.49 -10.26
CA LEU A 375 14.65 4.40 -10.63
C LEU A 375 15.88 3.67 -11.17
N ILE A 376 15.96 2.34 -10.97
CA ILE A 376 17.07 1.53 -11.47
C ILE A 376 17.26 1.61 -12.98
N VAL A 377 16.19 1.81 -13.76
CA VAL A 377 16.28 1.92 -15.24
C VAL A 377 17.00 3.21 -15.66
N GLU A 378 16.87 4.28 -14.87
CA GLU A 378 17.61 5.53 -15.09
C GLU A 378 19.10 5.34 -14.77
N ILE A 379 19.38 4.58 -13.72
CA ILE A 379 20.74 4.22 -13.31
C ILE A 379 21.42 3.34 -14.36
N ASP A 380 20.74 2.31 -14.86
CA ASP A 380 21.18 1.43 -15.94
C ASP A 380 21.52 2.24 -17.20
N ARG A 381 20.67 3.21 -17.54
CA ARG A 381 20.89 4.13 -18.67
C ARG A 381 22.12 5.01 -18.47
N TRP A 382 22.33 5.49 -17.25
CA TRP A 382 23.47 6.34 -16.92
C TRP A 382 24.78 5.54 -17.00
N ILE A 383 24.86 4.39 -16.32
CA ILE A 383 26.09 3.57 -16.27
C ILE A 383 26.47 3.05 -17.67
N LEU A 384 25.48 2.66 -18.48
CA LEU A 384 25.69 2.21 -19.85
C LEU A 384 26.38 3.28 -20.72
N ARG A 385 25.96 4.54 -20.60
CA ARG A 385 26.58 5.65 -21.34
C ARG A 385 27.97 5.95 -20.79
N ALA A 386 28.08 6.10 -19.47
CA ALA A 386 29.35 6.44 -18.81
C ALA A 386 30.45 5.41 -19.12
N ALA A 387 30.12 4.12 -19.07
CA ALA A 387 31.04 3.03 -19.37
C ALA A 387 31.46 3.02 -20.85
N CYS A 388 30.51 3.16 -21.78
CA CYS A 388 30.81 3.26 -23.21
C CYS A 388 31.73 4.47 -23.52
N ASP A 389 31.40 5.65 -22.98
CA ASP A 389 32.19 6.86 -23.20
C ASP A 389 33.60 6.75 -22.62
N GLN A 390 33.73 6.11 -21.45
CA GLN A 390 35.03 5.86 -20.82
C GLN A 390 35.88 4.88 -21.63
N LEU A 391 35.30 3.78 -22.13
CA LEU A 391 36.03 2.84 -22.98
C LEU A 391 36.47 3.49 -24.29
N ALA A 392 35.61 4.29 -24.94
CA ALA A 392 35.95 5.05 -26.13
C ALA A 392 37.09 6.05 -25.86
N ARG A 393 37.11 6.67 -24.68
CA ARG A 393 38.22 7.54 -24.25
C ARG A 393 39.52 6.76 -24.10
N TRP A 394 39.50 5.60 -23.44
CA TRP A 394 40.66 4.74 -23.30
C TRP A 394 41.24 4.28 -24.63
N ARG A 395 40.38 3.89 -25.60
CA ARG A 395 40.82 3.55 -26.96
C ARG A 395 41.49 4.73 -27.67
N ARG A 396 40.91 5.94 -27.57
CA ARG A 396 41.49 7.15 -28.19
C ARG A 396 42.88 7.50 -27.68
N ILE A 397 43.16 7.23 -26.40
CA ILE A 397 44.48 7.47 -25.79
C ILE A 397 45.45 6.27 -25.95
N GLY A 398 45.09 5.29 -26.78
CA GLY A 398 45.95 4.19 -27.20
C GLY A 398 46.05 3.03 -26.21
N LEU A 399 45.08 2.84 -25.32
CA LEU A 399 45.03 1.59 -24.54
C LEU A 399 44.75 0.39 -25.46
N PRO A 400 45.16 -0.83 -25.07
CA PRO A 400 44.76 -2.06 -25.73
C PRO A 400 43.24 -2.18 -25.86
N ASP A 401 42.78 -2.99 -26.80
CA ASP A 401 41.37 -3.28 -26.97
C ASP A 401 40.82 -4.07 -25.77
N LEU A 402 40.21 -3.35 -24.85
CA LEU A 402 39.50 -3.91 -23.70
C LEU A 402 38.03 -4.16 -24.03
N ARG A 403 37.46 -5.18 -23.39
CA ARG A 403 36.02 -5.39 -23.27
C ARG A 403 35.47 -4.68 -22.03
N MET A 404 34.36 -3.95 -22.18
CA MET A 404 33.66 -3.29 -21.08
C MET A 404 32.44 -4.09 -20.68
N SER A 405 32.42 -4.55 -19.43
CA SER A 405 31.32 -5.32 -18.84
C SER A 405 30.45 -4.39 -18.00
N ILE A 406 29.13 -4.47 -18.19
CA ILE A 406 28.16 -3.54 -17.60
C ILE A 406 27.00 -4.36 -17.03
N ASN A 407 26.86 -4.30 -15.71
CA ASN A 407 25.76 -4.87 -14.97
C ASN A 407 24.46 -4.09 -15.21
N LEU A 408 23.39 -4.80 -15.57
CA LEU A 408 22.07 -4.21 -15.82
C LEU A 408 20.98 -4.93 -15.03
N SER A 409 20.03 -4.17 -14.49
CA SER A 409 18.94 -4.72 -13.70
C SER A 409 17.94 -5.55 -14.53
N GLY A 410 17.25 -6.49 -13.89
CA GLY A 410 16.16 -7.24 -14.53
C GLY A 410 15.01 -6.36 -15.02
N GLN A 411 14.85 -5.17 -14.44
CA GLN A 411 13.86 -4.18 -14.91
C GLN A 411 14.28 -3.56 -16.23
N ALA A 412 15.57 -3.31 -16.48
CA ALA A 412 16.03 -2.88 -17.80
C ALA A 412 15.70 -3.92 -18.87
N PHE A 413 15.96 -5.21 -18.61
CA PHE A 413 15.59 -6.31 -19.52
C PHE A 413 14.09 -6.41 -19.77
N SER A 414 13.26 -6.04 -18.79
CA SER A 414 11.79 -6.08 -18.92
C SER A 414 11.17 -4.77 -19.43
N SER A 415 11.95 -3.68 -19.55
CA SER A 415 11.44 -2.33 -19.83
C SER A 415 10.96 -2.10 -21.27
N GLY A 416 11.35 -2.97 -22.19
CA GLY A 416 11.17 -2.77 -23.64
C GLY A 416 12.05 -1.66 -24.24
N GLN A 417 12.89 -0.98 -23.45
CA GLN A 417 13.73 0.13 -23.91
C GLN A 417 15.22 -0.22 -24.02
N LEU A 418 15.64 -1.39 -23.53
CA LEU A 418 17.05 -1.75 -23.42
C LEU A 418 17.79 -1.72 -24.78
N SER A 419 17.21 -2.27 -25.83
CA SER A 419 17.83 -2.23 -27.17
C SER A 419 18.10 -0.80 -27.65
N ALA A 420 17.16 0.12 -27.41
CA ALA A 420 17.32 1.53 -27.76
C ALA A 420 18.40 2.20 -26.90
N MET A 421 18.48 1.87 -25.60
CA MET A 421 19.52 2.38 -24.69
C MET A 421 20.92 1.95 -25.15
N VAL A 422 21.10 0.67 -25.48
CA VAL A 422 22.38 0.10 -25.96
C VAL A 422 22.78 0.70 -27.30
N ARG A 423 21.85 0.75 -28.25
CA ARG A 423 22.08 1.35 -29.56
C ARG A 423 22.51 2.82 -29.44
N GLY A 424 21.86 3.58 -28.57
CA GLY A 424 22.21 4.96 -28.28
C GLY A 424 23.62 5.10 -27.72
N ALA A 425 23.98 4.32 -26.70
CA ALA A 425 25.30 4.37 -26.08
C ALA A 425 26.43 3.98 -27.06
N LEU A 426 26.24 2.93 -27.85
CA LEU A 426 27.20 2.53 -28.89
C LEU A 426 27.35 3.61 -29.97
N SER A 427 26.23 4.17 -30.45
CA SER A 427 26.26 5.21 -31.48
C SER A 427 26.93 6.50 -31.02
N THR A 428 26.71 6.93 -29.77
CA THR A 428 27.30 8.15 -29.22
C THR A 428 28.79 7.98 -28.94
N SER A 429 29.19 6.83 -28.40
CA SER A 429 30.60 6.54 -28.08
C SER A 429 31.43 6.14 -29.31
N GLY A 430 30.78 5.70 -30.39
CA GLY A 430 31.45 5.18 -31.59
C GLY A 430 32.08 3.80 -31.40
N LEU A 431 31.69 3.07 -30.34
CA LEU A 431 32.20 1.73 -30.07
C LEU A 431 31.52 0.66 -30.96
N PRO A 432 32.27 -0.33 -31.43
CA PRO A 432 31.66 -1.54 -31.99
C PRO A 432 31.01 -2.35 -30.86
N GLY A 433 29.92 -3.05 -31.16
CA GLY A 433 29.17 -3.82 -30.15
C GLY A 433 30.03 -4.84 -29.40
N ASN A 434 31.01 -5.45 -30.07
CA ASN A 434 31.88 -6.48 -29.47
C ASN A 434 32.85 -5.93 -28.40
N ALA A 435 32.90 -4.60 -28.23
CA ALA A 435 33.61 -3.94 -27.15
C ALA A 435 32.81 -3.95 -25.84
N VAL A 436 31.51 -4.24 -25.88
CA VAL A 436 30.59 -4.19 -24.74
C VAL A 436 30.05 -5.59 -24.44
N GLU A 437 30.01 -5.91 -23.15
CA GLU A 437 29.39 -7.10 -22.58
C GLU A 437 28.34 -6.66 -21.56
N LEU A 438 27.11 -7.15 -21.70
CA LEU A 438 26.02 -6.86 -20.77
C LEU A 438 25.85 -8.04 -19.83
N GLU A 439 25.91 -7.74 -18.54
CA GLU A 439 25.80 -8.73 -17.48
C GLU A 439 24.38 -8.72 -16.91
N MET A 440 23.85 -9.92 -16.67
CA MET A 440 22.50 -10.11 -16.14
C MET A 440 22.47 -11.26 -15.16
N THR A 441 21.59 -11.21 -14.16
CA THR A 441 21.48 -12.28 -13.16
C THR A 441 20.66 -13.46 -13.68
N GLU A 442 20.90 -14.64 -13.10
CA GLU A 442 20.21 -15.90 -13.42
C GLU A 442 18.68 -15.80 -13.35
N GLY A 443 18.14 -15.03 -12.40
CA GLY A 443 16.70 -14.92 -12.15
C GLY A 443 15.89 -14.38 -13.34
N ILE A 444 16.53 -13.66 -14.26
CA ILE A 444 15.87 -13.14 -15.46
C ILE A 444 15.52 -14.27 -16.44
N LEU A 445 16.34 -15.32 -16.51
CA LEU A 445 16.18 -16.43 -17.46
C LEU A 445 15.06 -17.41 -17.04
N ILE A 446 14.71 -17.46 -15.75
CA ILE A 446 13.71 -18.39 -15.21
C ILE A 446 12.30 -18.10 -15.75
N ARG A 447 12.01 -16.87 -16.16
CA ARG A 447 10.66 -16.46 -16.59
C ARG A 447 10.24 -17.04 -17.95
N ASP A 448 11.14 -17.70 -18.68
CA ASP A 448 10.93 -18.33 -20.01
C ASP A 448 9.98 -17.54 -20.93
N ASP A 449 10.22 -16.24 -21.03
CA ASP A 449 9.38 -15.30 -21.80
C ASP A 449 9.90 -15.19 -23.25
N PRO A 450 9.06 -15.46 -24.28
CA PRO A 450 9.41 -15.22 -25.68
C PRO A 450 9.93 -13.81 -25.97
N SER A 451 9.48 -12.80 -25.22
CA SER A 451 9.92 -11.41 -25.38
C SER A 451 11.40 -11.22 -25.03
N LEU A 452 11.89 -11.94 -24.01
CA LEU A 452 13.28 -11.91 -23.58
C LEU A 452 14.20 -12.52 -24.65
N HIS A 453 13.81 -13.64 -25.25
CA HIS A 453 14.61 -14.28 -26.30
C HIS A 453 14.79 -13.35 -27.52
N ALA A 454 13.72 -12.65 -27.93
CA ALA A 454 13.78 -11.68 -29.01
C ALA A 454 14.72 -10.51 -28.67
N LEU A 455 14.63 -9.97 -27.45
CA LEU A 455 15.51 -8.90 -26.96
C LEU A 455 16.98 -9.32 -26.98
N LEU A 456 17.32 -10.47 -26.40
CA LEU A 456 18.71 -10.95 -26.36
C LEU A 456 19.27 -11.20 -27.76
N THR A 457 18.44 -11.68 -28.69
CA THR A 457 18.81 -11.84 -30.10
C THR A 457 19.08 -10.49 -30.76
N GLU A 458 18.28 -9.46 -30.49
CA GLU A 458 18.51 -8.10 -30.98
C GLU A 458 19.82 -7.50 -30.45
N LEU A 459 20.11 -7.69 -29.16
CA LEU A 459 21.36 -7.27 -28.53
C LEU A 459 22.58 -7.93 -29.18
N ARG A 460 22.52 -9.24 -29.42
CA ARG A 460 23.56 -9.97 -30.13
C ARG A 460 23.72 -9.50 -31.58
N ALA A 461 22.62 -9.16 -32.27
CA ALA A 461 22.67 -8.61 -33.63
C ALA A 461 23.37 -7.23 -33.68
N MET A 462 23.41 -6.49 -32.57
CA MET A 462 24.22 -5.28 -32.42
C MET A 462 25.72 -5.57 -32.19
N GLY A 463 26.10 -6.85 -32.03
CA GLY A 463 27.47 -7.32 -31.79
C GLY A 463 27.85 -7.35 -30.31
N VAL A 464 26.92 -7.05 -29.40
CA VAL A 464 27.16 -7.02 -27.95
C VAL A 464 27.22 -8.44 -27.40
N SER A 465 28.16 -8.68 -26.49
CA SER A 465 28.26 -9.97 -25.77
C SER A 465 27.31 -10.00 -24.57
N LEU A 466 26.80 -11.17 -24.23
CA LEU A 466 25.91 -11.38 -23.09
C LEU A 466 26.57 -12.28 -22.06
N ALA A 467 26.61 -11.82 -20.81
CA ALA A 467 27.16 -12.57 -19.69
C ALA A 467 26.08 -12.88 -18.66
N LEU A 468 26.12 -14.09 -18.10
CA LEU A 468 25.32 -14.48 -16.96
C LEU A 468 26.14 -14.27 -15.68
N ASP A 469 25.65 -13.41 -14.80
CA ASP A 469 26.26 -13.06 -13.52
C ASP A 469 25.70 -13.88 -12.35
N ASP A 470 26.48 -13.97 -11.27
CA ASP A 470 26.16 -14.69 -10.02
C ASP A 470 25.77 -16.17 -10.20
N PHE A 471 26.32 -16.86 -11.21
CA PHE A 471 25.88 -18.21 -11.56
C PHE A 471 26.13 -19.23 -10.43
N GLY A 472 25.09 -20.02 -10.12
CA GLY A 472 25.13 -21.12 -9.14
C GLY A 472 24.52 -20.77 -7.78
N THR A 473 24.13 -19.52 -7.54
CA THR A 473 23.50 -19.09 -6.28
C THR A 473 21.98 -19.33 -6.25
N GLY A 474 21.37 -19.75 -7.37
CA GLY A 474 19.92 -19.98 -7.53
C GLY A 474 19.51 -21.40 -7.96
N TYR A 475 18.24 -21.57 -8.34
CA TYR A 475 17.72 -22.83 -8.90
C TYR A 475 18.14 -22.98 -10.37
N SER A 476 19.38 -23.43 -10.59
CA SER A 476 19.91 -23.60 -11.95
C SER A 476 19.27 -24.80 -12.66
N SER A 477 18.37 -24.52 -13.59
CA SER A 477 17.92 -25.51 -14.57
C SER A 477 18.77 -25.37 -15.83
N LEU A 478 19.75 -26.26 -15.96
CA LEU A 478 20.64 -26.38 -17.13
C LEU A 478 19.88 -26.35 -18.49
N SER A 479 18.60 -26.73 -18.48
CA SER A 479 17.72 -26.74 -19.65
C SER A 479 17.53 -25.38 -20.32
N TYR A 480 17.61 -24.26 -19.60
CA TYR A 480 17.38 -22.94 -20.20
C TYR A 480 18.66 -22.29 -20.75
N LEU A 481 19.84 -22.60 -20.19
CA LEU A 481 21.11 -22.02 -20.63
C LEU A 481 21.38 -22.25 -22.12
N HIS A 482 21.06 -23.44 -22.64
CA HIS A 482 21.27 -23.76 -24.06
C HIS A 482 20.32 -22.99 -24.99
N ARG A 483 19.21 -22.45 -24.48
CA ARG A 483 18.18 -21.76 -25.29
C ARG A 483 18.49 -20.28 -25.48
N PHE A 484 19.34 -19.70 -24.65
CA PHE A 484 19.66 -18.28 -24.68
C PHE A 484 21.03 -18.01 -25.30
N PRO A 485 21.18 -16.89 -26.02
CA PRO A 485 22.42 -16.51 -26.69
C PRO A 485 23.45 -15.94 -25.70
N ILE A 486 23.86 -16.72 -24.70
CA ILE A 486 24.84 -16.32 -23.68
C ILE A 486 26.27 -16.66 -24.16
N ASP A 487 27.20 -15.74 -23.96
CA ASP A 487 28.61 -15.86 -24.40
C ASP A 487 29.57 -16.13 -23.23
N THR A 488 29.25 -15.60 -22.06
CA THR A 488 30.11 -15.62 -20.87
C THR A 488 29.32 -16.06 -19.64
N LEU A 489 29.92 -16.89 -18.80
CA LEU A 489 29.40 -17.31 -17.51
C LEU A 489 30.35 -16.83 -16.40
N LYS A 490 29.84 -15.99 -15.50
CA LYS A 490 30.59 -15.46 -14.36
C LYS A 490 30.28 -16.31 -13.13
N ILE A 491 31.34 -16.83 -12.51
CA ILE A 491 31.28 -17.74 -11.36
C ILE A 491 31.33 -16.87 -10.11
N ASP A 492 30.24 -16.89 -9.35
CA ASP A 492 30.10 -16.07 -8.14
C ASP A 492 31.24 -16.31 -7.15
N ARG A 493 31.62 -15.25 -6.44
CA ARG A 493 32.62 -15.25 -5.39
C ARG A 493 32.36 -16.36 -4.35
N SER A 494 31.12 -16.69 -4.03
CA SER A 494 30.83 -17.73 -3.03
C SER A 494 31.35 -19.11 -3.43
N PHE A 495 31.58 -19.40 -4.71
CA PHE A 495 32.20 -20.65 -5.17
C PHE A 495 33.73 -20.58 -5.26
N VAL A 496 34.29 -19.37 -5.26
CA VAL A 496 35.73 -19.10 -5.35
C VAL A 496 36.36 -18.91 -3.96
N GLN A 497 35.61 -18.32 -3.03
CA GLN A 497 35.98 -18.14 -1.63
C GLN A 497 36.25 -19.53 -1.04
N ASP A 498 37.47 -19.76 -0.55
CA ASP A 498 37.99 -21.03 0.00
C ASP A 498 38.52 -22.09 -0.98
N LEU A 499 38.60 -21.80 -2.29
CA LEU A 499 39.39 -22.64 -3.19
C LEU A 499 40.89 -22.57 -2.83
N PRO A 500 41.65 -23.68 -2.98
CA PRO A 500 41.21 -25.03 -3.37
C PRO A 500 40.83 -25.94 -2.19
N HIS A 501 40.81 -25.43 -0.95
CA HIS A 501 40.81 -26.24 0.26
C HIS A 501 39.47 -26.92 0.58
N VAL A 502 38.35 -26.35 0.13
CA VAL A 502 37.03 -26.94 0.29
C VAL A 502 36.70 -27.81 -0.92
N ALA A 503 36.76 -29.14 -0.73
CA ALA A 503 36.59 -30.13 -1.80
C ALA A 503 35.26 -29.99 -2.56
N GLU A 504 34.17 -29.68 -1.84
CA GLU A 504 32.85 -29.46 -2.43
C GLU A 504 32.84 -28.25 -3.37
N ARG A 505 33.36 -27.10 -2.92
CA ARG A 505 33.48 -25.88 -3.75
C ARG A 505 34.38 -26.13 -4.96
N ALA A 506 35.51 -26.80 -4.77
CA ALA A 506 36.41 -27.17 -5.86
C ALA A 506 35.73 -28.08 -6.90
N ALA A 507 34.89 -29.02 -6.47
CA ALA A 507 34.13 -29.88 -7.37
C ALA A 507 33.07 -29.09 -8.15
N ILE A 508 32.31 -28.21 -7.48
CA ILE A 508 31.27 -27.39 -8.10
C ILE A 508 31.88 -26.42 -9.11
N THR A 509 32.91 -25.66 -8.74
CA THR A 509 33.58 -24.72 -9.65
C THR A 509 34.14 -25.43 -10.89
N ARG A 510 34.72 -26.62 -10.72
CA ARG A 510 35.19 -27.44 -11.86
C ARG A 510 34.04 -27.88 -12.76
N ALA A 511 32.92 -28.31 -12.19
CA ALA A 511 31.75 -28.71 -12.95
C ALA A 511 31.16 -27.55 -13.75
N ILE A 512 31.05 -26.37 -13.15
CA ILE A 512 30.59 -25.14 -13.82
C ILE A 512 31.48 -24.80 -15.01
N ILE A 513 32.81 -24.85 -14.84
CA ILE A 513 33.76 -24.53 -15.91
C ILE A 513 33.68 -25.53 -17.06
N MET A 514 33.65 -26.83 -16.74
CA MET A 514 33.51 -27.88 -17.76
C MET A 514 32.19 -27.77 -18.53
N MET A 515 31.11 -27.43 -17.85
CA MET A 515 29.80 -27.21 -18.47
C MET A 515 29.83 -26.00 -19.42
N ALA A 516 30.37 -24.86 -18.97
CA ALA A 516 30.48 -23.66 -19.79
C ALA A 516 31.28 -23.94 -21.07
N GLN A 517 32.41 -24.66 -20.94
CA GLN A 517 33.22 -25.10 -22.07
C GLN A 517 32.45 -26.01 -23.03
N ALA A 518 31.68 -26.98 -22.52
CA ALA A 518 30.85 -27.87 -23.33
C ALA A 518 29.76 -27.11 -24.12
N MET A 519 29.33 -25.95 -23.61
CA MET A 519 28.35 -25.07 -24.24
C MET A 519 28.98 -23.97 -25.11
N GLY A 520 30.32 -23.94 -25.23
CA GLY A 520 31.05 -22.93 -25.99
C GLY A 520 31.05 -21.53 -25.35
N MET A 521 30.79 -21.45 -24.05
CA MET A 521 30.80 -20.20 -23.28
C MET A 521 32.17 -19.97 -22.63
N LYS A 522 32.56 -18.70 -22.49
CA LYS A 522 33.72 -18.30 -21.68
C LYS A 522 33.38 -18.31 -20.20
N THR A 523 34.40 -18.48 -19.36
CA THR A 523 34.27 -18.45 -17.90
C THR A 523 35.05 -17.31 -17.27
N VAL A 524 34.42 -16.60 -16.33
CA VAL A 524 35.06 -15.57 -15.53
C VAL A 524 34.91 -15.95 -14.06
N ALA A 525 36.00 -16.13 -13.34
CA ALA A 525 35.95 -16.37 -11.90
C ALA A 525 36.04 -15.05 -11.12
N GLU A 526 35.03 -14.79 -10.28
CA GLU A 526 34.96 -13.57 -9.48
C GLU A 526 35.50 -13.74 -8.05
N GLY A 527 35.93 -12.65 -7.45
CA GLY A 527 36.39 -12.65 -6.06
C GLY A 527 37.67 -13.47 -5.84
N VAL A 528 38.56 -13.54 -6.83
CA VAL A 528 39.88 -14.17 -6.67
C VAL A 528 40.77 -13.27 -5.81
N GLU A 529 41.20 -13.76 -4.65
CA GLU A 529 41.96 -13.01 -3.64
C GLU A 529 43.36 -13.58 -3.39
N THR A 530 43.62 -14.85 -3.74
CA THR A 530 44.88 -15.54 -3.46
C THR A 530 45.49 -16.22 -4.69
N THR A 531 46.81 -16.37 -4.70
CA THR A 531 47.51 -17.09 -5.78
C THR A 531 47.08 -18.55 -5.89
N GLY A 532 46.77 -19.22 -4.76
CA GLY A 532 46.28 -20.60 -4.77
C GLY A 532 44.93 -20.76 -5.48
N GLN A 533 44.02 -19.79 -5.33
CA GLN A 533 42.77 -19.75 -6.11
C GLN A 533 43.05 -19.61 -7.61
N LEU A 534 43.96 -18.71 -7.99
CA LEU A 534 44.32 -18.50 -9.39
C LEU A 534 45.00 -19.74 -10.02
N GLU A 535 45.87 -20.42 -9.28
CA GLU A 535 46.50 -21.66 -9.72
C GLU A 535 45.46 -22.76 -9.97
N PHE A 536 44.54 -22.96 -9.04
CA PHE A 536 43.42 -23.88 -9.23
C PHE A 536 42.60 -23.53 -10.48
N LEU A 537 42.22 -22.26 -10.66
CA LEU A 537 41.45 -21.80 -11.82
C LEU A 537 42.19 -22.05 -13.15
N ARG A 538 43.51 -21.90 -13.15
CA ARG A 538 44.36 -22.22 -14.30
C ARG A 538 44.37 -23.72 -14.60
N GLU A 539 44.47 -24.57 -13.58
CA GLU A 539 44.46 -26.03 -13.74
C GLU A 539 43.14 -26.55 -14.31
N VAL A 540 42.01 -25.97 -13.90
CA VAL A 540 40.69 -26.37 -14.38
C VAL A 540 40.28 -25.71 -15.70
N GLY A 541 41.13 -24.83 -16.24
CA GLY A 541 40.94 -24.20 -17.55
C GLY A 541 39.94 -23.06 -17.56
N CYS A 542 39.83 -22.29 -16.47
CA CYS A 542 39.09 -21.03 -16.46
C CYS A 542 39.73 -20.02 -17.43
N ASP A 543 38.92 -19.23 -18.14
CA ASP A 543 39.41 -18.29 -19.17
C ASP A 543 39.92 -16.98 -18.55
N GLU A 544 39.11 -16.37 -17.70
CA GLU A 544 39.38 -15.05 -17.13
C GLU A 544 39.13 -15.03 -15.61
N PHE A 545 39.80 -14.12 -14.91
CA PHE A 545 39.55 -13.89 -13.49
C PHE A 545 39.46 -12.41 -13.14
N GLN A 546 38.74 -12.13 -12.06
CA GLN A 546 38.58 -10.81 -11.45
C GLN A 546 38.60 -10.94 -9.94
N GLY A 547 39.26 -10.01 -9.25
CA GLY A 547 39.27 -9.99 -7.79
C GLY A 547 40.42 -9.20 -7.19
N TYR A 548 40.47 -9.18 -5.86
CA TYR A 548 41.42 -8.37 -5.10
C TYR A 548 42.85 -8.89 -5.14
N LEU A 549 43.09 -10.09 -5.66
CA LEU A 549 44.43 -10.56 -5.99
C LEU A 549 45.14 -9.60 -6.96
N LEU A 550 44.39 -9.03 -7.91
CA LEU A 550 44.91 -8.00 -8.81
C LEU A 550 44.75 -6.62 -8.18
N THR A 551 43.50 -6.19 -7.97
CA THR A 551 43.17 -4.88 -7.41
C THR A 551 41.70 -4.82 -7.00
N ARG A 552 41.40 -3.95 -6.04
CA ARG A 552 40.04 -3.44 -5.81
C ARG A 552 39.60 -2.56 -7.00
N PRO A 553 38.30 -2.28 -7.17
CA PRO A 553 37.84 -1.31 -8.16
C PRO A 553 38.56 0.03 -8.04
N LEU A 554 38.97 0.60 -9.18
CA LEU A 554 39.81 1.79 -9.27
C LEU A 554 39.11 2.89 -10.06
N GLU A 555 39.50 4.13 -9.82
CA GLU A 555 39.11 5.25 -10.67
C GLU A 555 39.73 5.12 -12.09
N PRO A 556 39.16 5.80 -13.11
CA PRO A 556 39.57 5.62 -14.49
C PRO A 556 41.06 5.82 -14.79
N ALA A 557 41.70 6.79 -14.13
CA ALA A 557 43.10 7.11 -14.34
C ALA A 557 44.02 5.98 -13.82
N ALA A 558 43.71 5.43 -12.64
CA ALA A 558 44.47 4.34 -12.05
C ALA A 558 44.33 3.03 -12.86
N VAL A 559 43.15 2.74 -13.42
CA VAL A 559 42.99 1.61 -14.37
C VAL A 559 43.85 1.83 -15.61
N GLN A 560 43.87 3.05 -16.14
CA GLN A 560 44.68 3.38 -17.32
C GLN A 560 46.16 3.09 -17.09
N ASP A 561 46.71 3.49 -15.95
CA ASP A 561 48.13 3.27 -15.63
C ASP A 561 48.43 1.78 -15.45
N LEU A 562 47.56 1.05 -14.76
CA LEU A 562 47.68 -0.40 -14.56
C LEU A 562 47.65 -1.18 -15.88
N VAL A 563 46.74 -0.82 -16.79
CA VAL A 563 46.64 -1.45 -18.11
C VAL A 563 47.90 -1.19 -18.94
N ARG A 564 48.43 0.04 -18.91
CA ARG A 564 49.67 0.39 -19.63
C ARG A 564 50.87 -0.39 -19.11
N GLU A 565 50.97 -0.56 -17.79
CA GLU A 565 52.04 -1.35 -17.17
C GLU A 565 51.91 -2.83 -17.56
N ASN A 566 50.70 -3.40 -17.47
CA ASN A 566 50.43 -4.78 -17.88
C ASN A 566 50.78 -5.01 -19.35
N ALA A 567 50.35 -4.11 -20.25
CA ALA A 567 50.65 -4.21 -21.67
C ALA A 567 52.15 -4.20 -21.97
N ARG A 568 52.93 -3.34 -21.28
CA ARG A 568 54.40 -3.31 -21.39
C ARG A 568 55.04 -4.60 -20.90
N ARG A 569 54.58 -5.14 -19.78
CA ARG A 569 55.09 -6.39 -19.20
C ARG A 569 54.95 -7.59 -20.13
N TYR A 570 53.88 -7.61 -20.93
CA TYR A 570 53.59 -8.70 -21.88
C TYR A 570 53.84 -8.35 -23.35
N GLY A 571 54.65 -7.30 -23.63
CA GLY A 571 55.21 -7.04 -24.95
C GLY A 571 54.27 -6.36 -25.96
N GLU A 572 53.17 -5.75 -25.52
CA GLU A 572 52.28 -4.99 -26.39
C GLU A 572 52.79 -3.55 -26.60
N ARG A 573 52.86 -3.09 -27.86
CA ARG A 573 53.24 -1.71 -28.19
C ARG A 573 52.10 -0.77 -27.83
N VAL A 574 52.11 -0.23 -26.62
CA VAL A 574 51.29 0.95 -26.28
C VAL A 574 52.00 2.20 -26.83
N PRO A 575 51.35 3.02 -27.67
CA PRO A 575 51.94 4.26 -28.15
C PRO A 575 52.32 5.18 -26.96
N ARG A 576 53.58 5.63 -26.90
CA ARG A 576 53.96 6.78 -26.08
C ARG A 576 53.51 8.04 -26.83
N PHE A 577 52.38 8.62 -26.45
CA PHE A 577 52.09 10.00 -26.80
C PHE A 577 52.23 10.89 -25.56
N LEU A 578 52.83 12.06 -25.84
CA LEU A 578 53.31 13.12 -24.94
C LEU A 578 52.23 13.70 -24.03
#